data_AF-R2RFI6-F1
#
_entry.id   AF-R2RFI6-F1
#
_cell.length_a   1.000
_cell.length_b   1.000
_cell.length_c   1.000
_cell.angle_alpha   90.00
_cell.angle_beta   90.00
_cell.angle_gamma   90.00
#
_symmetry.space_group_name_H-M   'P 1'
#
loop_
_entity.id
_entity.type
_entity.pdbx_description
1 polymer ?
#
loop_
_entity_poly.entity_id
_entity_poly.type
_entity_poly.pdbx_seq_one_letter_code
_entity_poly.pdbx_strand_id
1 'polypeptide(L)'
;MTRLLKFQLAKAFRQKAFFLYLLAYTIIILSEGLAFKQNPQNDFAQAYAGGKFLIYTLQLQSALIGPLFFLLLAAFAINLERTTGTFHLPLINGLSKKQLLHSKFLYLIILMISSISFLTLFAFLVSGLLNGFGFVFNGLTQSLFTIFLTLISLLTTCIGAVLLCLYTKNVAITMSIGLLILLVDNLLNQFMAGFVSNFSFLFYNYAFSLYNGRQLLARDIPLGLGLSIFYAALFYYLAMRKIKKMEF
;
A
#
# COMPACT_ATOMS: atom_id res chain seq x y z
N MET A 1 -14.48 0.72 20.67
CA MET A 1 -13.40 0.84 19.67
C MET A 1 -12.65 -0.48 19.49
N THR A 2 -11.97 -0.99 20.53
CA THR A 2 -11.18 -2.24 20.50
C THR A 2 -11.96 -3.49 20.06
N ARG A 3 -13.21 -3.70 20.51
CA ARG A 3 -14.03 -4.86 20.08
C ARG A 3 -14.35 -4.86 18.58
N LEU A 4 -14.67 -3.69 18.02
CA LEU A 4 -15.01 -3.55 16.60
C LEU A 4 -13.79 -3.75 15.70
N LEU A 5 -12.63 -3.25 16.14
CA LEU A 5 -11.35 -3.47 15.46
C LEU A 5 -10.96 -4.96 15.48
N LYS A 6 -11.11 -5.65 16.62
CA LYS A 6 -10.88 -7.10 16.71
C LYS A 6 -11.77 -7.88 15.75
N PHE A 7 -13.05 -7.52 15.65
CA PHE A 7 -13.97 -8.15 14.71
C PHE A 7 -13.57 -7.93 13.24
N GLN A 8 -13.21 -6.70 12.86
CA GLN A 8 -12.76 -6.39 11.50
C GLN A 8 -11.46 -7.14 11.16
N LEU A 9 -10.50 -7.20 12.09
CA LEU A 9 -9.26 -7.96 11.90
C LEU A 9 -9.54 -9.46 11.78
N ALA A 10 -10.37 -10.04 12.64
CA ALA A 10 -10.77 -11.44 12.54
C ALA A 10 -11.46 -11.74 11.20
N LYS A 11 -12.24 -10.79 10.66
CA LYS A 11 -12.84 -10.90 9.33
C LYS A 11 -11.77 -10.86 8.23
N ALA A 12 -10.78 -9.98 8.29
CA ALA A 12 -9.65 -9.97 7.35
C ALA A 12 -8.85 -11.28 7.37
N PHE A 13 -8.51 -11.79 8.56
CA PHE A 13 -7.85 -13.09 8.71
C PHE A 13 -8.73 -14.29 8.33
N ARG A 14 -9.98 -14.07 7.94
CA ARG A 14 -10.85 -15.09 7.32
C ARG A 14 -11.10 -14.82 5.84
N GLN A 15 -10.71 -13.65 5.33
CA GLN A 15 -10.84 -13.32 3.91
C GLN A 15 -9.77 -14.07 3.11
N LYS A 16 -10.22 -15.03 2.30
CA LYS A 16 -9.36 -15.77 1.36
C LYS A 16 -8.54 -14.84 0.46
N ALA A 17 -9.09 -13.68 0.11
CA ALA A 17 -8.40 -12.68 -0.71
C ALA A 17 -7.08 -12.18 -0.08
N PHE A 18 -7.02 -12.02 1.25
CA PHE A 18 -5.80 -11.57 1.93
C PHE A 18 -4.71 -12.64 1.90
N PHE A 19 -5.05 -13.91 2.14
CA PHE A 19 -4.09 -15.00 2.02
C PHE A 19 -3.66 -15.25 0.58
N LEU A 20 -4.58 -15.17 -0.39
CA LEU A 20 -4.25 -15.29 -1.80
C LEU A 20 -3.27 -14.19 -2.23
N TYR A 21 -3.47 -12.96 -1.76
CA TYR A 21 -2.53 -11.86 -1.98
C TYR A 21 -1.15 -12.18 -1.41
N LEU A 22 -1.06 -12.60 -0.14
CA LEU A 22 0.23 -12.95 0.49
C LEU A 22 0.91 -14.14 -0.22
N LEU A 23 0.15 -15.14 -0.64
CA LEU A 23 0.67 -16.32 -1.33
C LEU A 23 1.18 -15.96 -2.72
N ALA A 24 0.40 -15.22 -3.50
CA ALA A 24 0.82 -14.74 -4.83
C ALA A 24 2.13 -13.94 -4.72
N TYR A 25 2.25 -13.09 -3.71
CA TYR A 25 3.45 -12.29 -3.49
C TYR A 25 4.65 -13.14 -3.07
N THR A 26 4.44 -14.12 -2.19
CA THR A 26 5.45 -15.11 -1.81
C THR A 26 6.01 -15.82 -3.05
N ILE A 27 5.14 -16.23 -3.98
CA ILE A 27 5.55 -16.87 -5.25
C ILE A 27 6.41 -15.92 -6.09
N ILE A 28 6.00 -14.65 -6.22
CA ILE A 28 6.76 -13.63 -6.97
C ILE A 28 8.16 -13.48 -6.35
N ILE A 29 8.25 -13.27 -5.03
CA ILE A 29 9.54 -13.13 -4.33
C ILE A 29 10.43 -14.36 -4.55
N LEU A 30 9.88 -15.58 -4.43
CA LEU A 30 10.66 -16.81 -4.65
C LEU A 30 11.13 -16.94 -6.10
N SER A 31 10.26 -16.65 -7.06
CA SER A 31 10.60 -16.74 -8.49
C SER A 31 11.74 -15.77 -8.86
N GLU A 32 11.67 -14.54 -8.36
CA GLU A 32 12.68 -13.51 -8.60
C GLU A 32 14.00 -13.83 -7.89
N GLY A 33 13.93 -14.33 -6.65
CA GLY A 33 15.12 -14.78 -5.91
C GLY A 33 15.83 -15.95 -6.61
N LEU A 34 15.09 -16.92 -7.15
CA LEU A 34 15.66 -18.04 -7.89
C LEU A 34 16.24 -17.61 -9.25
N ALA A 35 15.56 -16.72 -9.97
CA ALA A 35 16.04 -16.16 -11.23
C ALA A 35 17.39 -15.43 -11.04
N PHE A 36 17.53 -14.67 -9.95
CA PHE A 36 18.79 -14.03 -9.58
C PHE A 36 19.92 -15.05 -9.40
N LYS A 37 19.68 -16.13 -8.63
CA LYS A 37 20.71 -17.15 -8.35
C LYS A 37 21.18 -17.88 -9.61
N GLN A 38 20.29 -18.08 -10.59
CA GLN A 38 20.61 -18.79 -11.82
C GLN A 38 21.41 -17.94 -12.82
N ASN A 39 21.22 -16.61 -12.83
CA ASN A 39 21.90 -15.70 -13.76
C ASN A 39 22.56 -14.50 -13.04
N PRO A 40 23.60 -14.71 -12.22
CA PRO A 40 24.24 -13.66 -11.44
C PRO A 40 25.01 -12.61 -12.26
N GLN A 41 25.30 -12.88 -13.54
CA GLN A 41 25.97 -11.96 -14.45
C GLN A 41 25.03 -11.03 -15.22
N ASN A 42 23.71 -11.17 -15.05
CA ASN A 42 22.76 -10.26 -15.68
C ASN A 42 22.80 -8.91 -14.93
N ASP A 43 22.91 -7.78 -15.63
CA ASP A 43 22.96 -6.45 -15.01
C ASP A 43 21.74 -6.18 -14.12
N PHE A 44 20.60 -6.75 -14.50
CA PHE A 44 19.38 -6.76 -13.69
C PHE A 44 19.58 -7.54 -12.38
N ALA A 45 20.21 -8.71 -12.45
CA ALA A 45 20.51 -9.50 -11.26
C ALA A 45 21.46 -8.71 -10.32
N GLN A 46 22.57 -8.19 -10.83
CA GLN A 46 23.51 -7.38 -10.01
C GLN A 46 22.88 -6.11 -9.41
N ALA A 47 21.94 -5.47 -10.13
CA ALA A 47 21.20 -4.31 -9.62
C ALA A 47 20.33 -4.65 -8.39
N TYR A 48 19.89 -5.91 -8.25
CA TYR A 48 18.97 -6.37 -7.19
C TYR A 48 19.62 -7.30 -6.16
N ALA A 49 20.94 -7.37 -6.15
CA ALA A 49 21.68 -8.23 -5.24
C ALA A 49 21.61 -7.70 -3.78
N GLY A 50 21.28 -8.55 -2.80
CA GLY A 50 21.48 -8.30 -1.36
C GLY A 50 20.40 -7.42 -0.75
N GLY A 51 20.78 -6.38 -0.01
CA GLY A 51 19.80 -5.39 0.49
C GLY A 51 18.95 -4.74 -0.61
N LYS A 52 19.43 -4.72 -1.87
CA LYS A 52 18.65 -4.20 -3.01
C LYS A 52 17.50 -5.11 -3.44
N PHE A 53 17.53 -6.40 -3.08
CA PHE A 53 16.41 -7.32 -3.31
C PHE A 53 15.19 -6.93 -2.48
N LEU A 54 15.41 -6.53 -1.23
CA LEU A 54 14.36 -5.99 -0.36
C LEU A 54 13.70 -4.76 -0.99
N ILE A 55 14.52 -3.86 -1.53
CA ILE A 55 14.06 -2.65 -2.23
C ILE A 55 13.22 -3.04 -3.47
N TYR A 56 13.64 -4.01 -4.27
CA TYR A 56 12.86 -4.50 -5.42
C TYR A 56 11.51 -5.09 -5.02
N THR A 57 11.48 -5.92 -3.99
CA THR A 57 10.22 -6.47 -3.49
C THR A 57 9.31 -5.37 -2.94
N LEU A 58 9.87 -4.27 -2.43
CA LEU A 58 9.10 -3.09 -2.02
C LEU A 58 8.56 -2.32 -3.23
N GLN A 59 9.30 -2.24 -4.33
CA GLN A 59 8.90 -1.59 -5.59
C GLN A 59 7.62 -2.19 -6.15
N LEU A 60 7.63 -3.50 -6.38
CA LEU A 60 6.46 -4.22 -6.90
C LEU A 60 5.24 -4.04 -5.99
N GLN A 61 5.46 -4.00 -4.67
CA GLN A 61 4.37 -3.88 -3.69
C GLN A 61 3.81 -2.47 -3.70
N SER A 62 4.65 -1.45 -3.59
CA SER A 62 4.20 -0.08 -3.34
C SER A 62 3.74 0.65 -4.58
N ALA A 63 4.35 0.36 -5.73
CA ALA A 63 4.05 1.04 -6.99
C ALA A 63 2.80 0.47 -7.68
N LEU A 64 2.59 -0.86 -7.60
CA LEU A 64 1.60 -1.54 -8.43
C LEU A 64 0.58 -2.33 -7.60
N ILE A 65 1.03 -3.39 -6.92
CA ILE A 65 0.11 -4.40 -6.38
C ILE A 65 -0.58 -3.91 -5.10
N GLY A 66 0.17 -3.24 -4.22
CA GLY A 66 -0.28 -2.74 -2.93
C GLY A 66 -1.40 -1.70 -3.03
N PRO A 67 -1.25 -0.60 -3.80
CA PRO A 67 -2.33 0.37 -3.97
C PRO A 67 -3.64 -0.26 -4.44
N LEU A 68 -3.58 -1.20 -5.40
CA LEU A 68 -4.76 -1.94 -5.86
C LEU A 68 -5.34 -2.85 -4.78
N PHE A 69 -4.48 -3.53 -4.03
CA PHE A 69 -4.91 -4.42 -2.98
C PHE A 69 -5.55 -3.67 -1.80
N PHE A 70 -4.98 -2.56 -1.36
CA PHE A 70 -5.56 -1.72 -0.31
C PHE A 70 -6.85 -1.04 -0.76
N LEU A 71 -6.95 -0.69 -2.05
CA LEU A 71 -8.20 -0.23 -2.66
C LEU A 71 -9.29 -1.31 -2.58
N LEU A 72 -8.96 -2.55 -2.94
CA LEU A 72 -9.89 -3.69 -2.85
C LEU A 72 -10.33 -3.94 -1.41
N LEU A 73 -9.39 -3.94 -0.45
CA LEU A 73 -9.69 -4.10 0.97
C LEU A 73 -10.58 -2.97 1.50
N ALA A 74 -10.34 -1.73 1.08
CA ALA A 74 -11.18 -0.60 1.43
C ALA A 74 -12.60 -0.77 0.85
N ALA A 75 -12.71 -1.19 -0.41
CA ALA A 75 -13.98 -1.43 -1.09
C ALA A 75 -14.78 -2.56 -0.40
N PHE A 76 -14.12 -3.65 0.01
CA PHE A 76 -14.76 -4.71 0.79
C PHE A 76 -15.13 -4.28 2.21
N ALA A 77 -14.32 -3.44 2.85
CA ALA A 77 -14.59 -2.99 4.20
C ALA A 77 -15.73 -1.95 4.27
N ILE A 78 -15.98 -1.20 3.18
CA ILE A 78 -16.96 -0.11 3.17
C ILE A 78 -18.11 -0.41 2.22
N ASN A 79 -17.84 -0.60 0.93
CA ASN A 79 -18.88 -0.69 -0.09
C ASN A 79 -19.60 -2.02 -0.06
N LEU A 80 -18.87 -3.12 0.10
CA LEU A 80 -19.51 -4.43 0.25
C LEU A 80 -20.38 -4.47 1.51
N GLU A 81 -19.91 -3.94 2.64
CA GLU A 81 -20.70 -3.87 3.87
C GLU A 81 -21.94 -2.98 3.72
N ARG A 82 -21.87 -1.92 2.90
CA ARG A 82 -23.05 -1.10 2.57
C ARG A 82 -24.05 -1.88 1.74
N THR A 83 -23.58 -2.56 0.69
CA THR A 83 -24.47 -3.35 -0.18
C THR A 83 -25.14 -4.50 0.58
N THR A 84 -24.49 -5.07 1.60
CA THR A 84 -25.06 -6.13 2.44
C THR A 84 -25.83 -5.61 3.66
N GLY A 85 -25.95 -4.29 3.83
CA GLY A 85 -26.59 -3.66 4.99
C GLY A 85 -25.82 -3.77 6.31
N THR A 86 -24.73 -4.55 6.36
CA THR A 86 -23.92 -4.78 7.57
C THR A 86 -23.16 -3.53 8.04
N PHE A 87 -22.99 -2.52 7.18
CA PHE A 87 -22.37 -1.25 7.54
C PHE A 87 -23.16 -0.45 8.58
N HIS A 88 -24.47 -0.68 8.67
CA HIS A 88 -25.37 0.03 9.59
C HIS A 88 -25.44 -0.62 10.98
N LEU A 89 -25.15 -1.92 11.08
CA LEU A 89 -25.24 -2.69 12.34
C LEU A 89 -24.46 -2.06 13.50
N PRO A 90 -23.22 -1.56 13.32
CA PRO A 90 -22.50 -0.90 14.40
C PRO A 90 -23.17 0.40 14.86
N LEU A 91 -23.81 1.14 13.94
CA LEU A 91 -24.48 2.41 14.23
C LEU A 91 -25.75 2.19 15.05
N ILE A 92 -26.49 1.12 14.76
CA ILE A 92 -27.69 0.72 15.52
C ILE A 92 -27.31 0.33 16.95
N ASN A 93 -26.13 -0.29 17.14
CA ASN A 93 -25.58 -0.63 18.45
C ASN A 93 -24.95 0.57 19.19
N GLY A 94 -25.26 1.82 18.79
CA GLY A 94 -24.85 3.04 19.48
C GLY A 94 -23.44 3.55 19.15
N LEU A 95 -22.73 3.01 18.15
CA LEU A 95 -21.47 3.60 17.71
C LEU A 95 -21.69 4.86 16.88
N SER A 96 -20.86 5.88 17.13
CA SER A 96 -20.85 7.08 16.31
C SER A 96 -20.27 6.82 14.91
N LYS A 97 -20.77 7.56 13.90
CA LYS A 97 -20.24 7.53 12.52
C LYS A 97 -18.72 7.77 12.48
N LYS A 98 -18.22 8.68 13.31
CA LYS A 98 -16.78 8.99 13.44
C LYS A 98 -15.98 7.77 13.91
N GLN A 99 -16.44 7.07 14.95
CA GLN A 99 -15.77 5.87 15.46
C GLN A 99 -15.78 4.74 14.44
N LEU A 100 -16.86 4.59 13.67
CA LEU A 100 -16.93 3.62 12.58
C LEU A 100 -15.85 3.94 11.52
N LEU A 101 -15.76 5.18 11.05
CA LEU A 101 -14.74 5.55 10.05
C LEU A 101 -13.31 5.34 10.56
N HIS A 102 -13.03 5.76 11.79
CA HIS A 102 -11.73 5.54 12.43
C HIS A 102 -11.35 4.07 12.52
N SER A 103 -12.33 3.20 12.78
CA SER A 103 -12.05 1.76 12.77
C SER A 103 -11.63 1.25 11.40
N LYS A 104 -12.23 1.75 10.32
CA LYS A 104 -11.90 1.37 8.93
C LYS A 104 -10.51 1.85 8.53
N PHE A 105 -10.14 3.07 8.93
CA PHE A 105 -8.78 3.56 8.77
C PHE A 105 -7.78 2.69 9.53
N LEU A 106 -7.99 2.46 10.83
CA LEU A 106 -7.09 1.63 11.64
C LEU A 106 -6.98 0.20 11.11
N TYR A 107 -8.09 -0.38 10.67
CA TYR A 107 -8.10 -1.69 10.02
C TYR A 107 -7.19 -1.74 8.79
N LEU A 108 -7.30 -0.78 7.86
CA LEU A 108 -6.44 -0.73 6.68
C LEU A 108 -4.98 -0.47 7.04
N ILE A 109 -4.71 0.42 8.00
CA ILE A 109 -3.35 0.71 8.47
C ILE A 109 -2.69 -0.54 9.06
N ILE A 110 -3.41 -1.31 9.89
CA ILE A 110 -2.89 -2.54 10.47
C ILE A 110 -2.59 -3.57 9.38
N LEU A 111 -3.48 -3.73 8.39
CA LEU A 111 -3.25 -4.63 7.26
C LEU A 111 -2.10 -4.18 6.35
N MET A 112 -1.95 -2.87 6.16
CA MET A 112 -0.85 -2.30 5.41
C MET A 112 0.49 -2.60 6.09
N ILE A 113 0.61 -2.25 7.37
CA ILE A 113 1.83 -2.51 8.15
C ILE A 113 2.11 -4.02 8.21
N SER A 114 1.10 -4.85 8.50
CA SER A 114 1.30 -6.30 8.61
C SER A 114 1.75 -6.92 7.28
N SER A 115 1.15 -6.51 6.16
CA SER A 115 1.53 -7.01 4.84
C SER A 115 2.95 -6.59 4.45
N ILE A 116 3.32 -5.32 4.63
CA ILE A 116 4.66 -4.82 4.31
C ILE A 116 5.71 -5.48 5.22
N SER A 117 5.44 -5.59 6.52
CA SER A 117 6.36 -6.26 7.45
C SER A 117 6.53 -7.74 7.12
N PHE A 118 5.45 -8.46 6.85
CA PHE A 118 5.52 -9.87 6.47
C PHE A 118 6.33 -10.08 5.19
N LEU A 119 6.08 -9.27 4.15
CA LEU A 119 6.77 -9.38 2.87
C LEU A 119 8.24 -8.99 2.97
N THR A 120 8.55 -7.95 3.74
CA THR A 120 9.94 -7.54 4.00
C THR A 120 10.70 -8.65 4.73
N LEU A 121 10.10 -9.25 5.78
CA LEU A 121 10.72 -10.36 6.51
C LEU A 121 10.91 -11.59 5.60
N PHE A 122 9.91 -11.89 4.77
CA PHE A 122 9.99 -13.00 3.84
C PHE A 122 11.08 -12.78 2.78
N ALA A 123 11.14 -11.60 2.19
CA ALA A 123 12.19 -11.22 1.23
C ALA A 123 13.59 -11.26 1.86
N PHE A 124 13.72 -10.81 3.12
CA PHE A 124 14.97 -10.90 3.89
C PHE A 124 15.42 -12.36 4.05
N LEU A 125 14.51 -13.26 4.44
CA LEU A 125 14.81 -14.68 4.60
C LEU A 125 15.19 -15.35 3.27
N VAL A 126 14.41 -15.11 2.21
CA VAL A 126 14.70 -15.67 0.88
C VAL A 126 16.06 -15.19 0.38
N SER A 127 16.36 -13.89 0.47
CA SER A 127 17.66 -13.37 0.07
C SER A 127 18.81 -13.90 0.93
N GLY A 128 18.61 -14.03 2.25
CA GLY A 128 19.62 -14.56 3.17
C GLY A 128 19.95 -16.04 2.89
N LEU A 129 18.92 -16.86 2.62
CA LEU A 129 19.08 -18.28 2.29
C LEU A 129 19.72 -18.51 0.93
N LEU A 130 19.40 -17.68 -0.07
CA LEU A 130 19.91 -17.86 -1.43
C LEU A 130 21.31 -17.26 -1.63
N ASN A 131 21.59 -16.11 -1.03
CA ASN A 131 22.77 -15.28 -1.32
C ASN A 131 23.71 -15.05 -0.13
N GLY A 132 23.33 -15.53 1.07
CA GLY A 132 24.09 -15.34 2.31
C GLY A 132 23.71 -14.06 3.06
N PHE A 133 23.66 -14.15 4.39
CA PHE A 133 23.17 -13.05 5.25
C PHE A 133 24.08 -11.83 5.28
N GLY A 134 25.41 -11.99 5.18
CA GLY A 134 26.35 -10.86 5.19
C GLY A 134 26.07 -9.85 4.07
N PHE A 135 25.62 -10.33 2.92
CA PHE A 135 25.27 -9.50 1.78
C PHE A 135 23.96 -8.73 1.94
N VAL A 136 23.04 -9.24 2.77
CA VAL A 136 21.78 -8.57 3.11
C VAL A 136 22.01 -7.46 4.14
N PHE A 137 22.87 -7.70 5.13
CA PHE A 137 23.19 -6.72 6.17
C PHE A 137 23.82 -5.43 5.61
N ASN A 138 24.65 -5.53 4.56
CA ASN A 138 25.30 -4.39 3.94
C ASN A 138 24.32 -3.34 3.34
N GLY A 139 23.09 -3.74 3.00
CA GLY A 139 22.07 -2.82 2.44
C GLY A 139 20.84 -2.62 3.33
N LEU A 140 20.89 -3.11 4.58
CA LEU A 140 19.73 -3.13 5.48
C LEU A 140 19.29 -1.72 5.90
N THR A 141 20.24 -0.82 6.19
CA THR A 141 19.96 0.56 6.59
C THR A 141 19.23 1.34 5.50
N GLN A 142 19.72 1.26 4.25
CA GLN A 142 19.07 1.87 3.09
C GLN A 142 17.68 1.27 2.85
N SER A 143 17.54 -0.05 3.00
CA SER A 143 16.25 -0.74 2.83
C SER A 143 15.23 -0.28 3.87
N LEU A 144 15.61 -0.19 5.14
CA LEU A 144 14.72 0.27 6.22
C LEU A 144 14.26 1.72 6.01
N PHE A 145 15.16 2.61 5.58
CA PHE A 145 14.81 3.98 5.27
C PHE A 145 13.81 4.07 4.10
N THR A 146 14.03 3.26 3.06
CA THR A 146 13.14 3.17 1.88
C THR A 146 11.76 2.63 2.28
N ILE A 147 11.70 1.60 3.13
CA ILE A 147 10.46 1.04 3.68
C ILE A 147 9.69 2.13 4.45
N PHE A 148 10.38 2.90 5.28
CA PHE A 148 9.75 3.97 6.07
C PHE A 148 9.11 5.04 5.18
N LEU A 149 9.83 5.54 4.18
CA LEU A 149 9.28 6.53 3.24
C LEU A 149 8.08 5.99 2.48
N THR A 150 8.16 4.74 2.03
CA THR A 150 7.11 4.08 1.26
C THR A 150 5.85 3.82 2.10
N LEU A 151 5.99 3.58 3.41
CA LEU A 151 4.84 3.47 4.32
C LEU A 151 4.04 4.78 4.39
N ILE A 152 4.70 5.93 4.31
CA ILE A 152 4.04 7.25 4.38
C ILE A 152 3.22 7.51 3.11
N SER A 153 3.78 7.23 1.94
CA SER A 153 3.07 7.40 0.67
C SER A 153 1.91 6.41 0.55
N LEU A 154 2.12 5.15 0.96
CA LEU A 154 1.06 4.12 0.99
C LEU A 154 -0.05 4.45 2.00
N LEU A 155 0.29 5.04 3.15
CA LEU A 155 -0.72 5.50 4.10
C LEU A 155 -1.67 6.52 3.45
N THR A 156 -1.10 7.44 2.67
CA THR A 156 -1.87 8.44 1.92
C THR A 156 -2.80 7.78 0.90
N THR A 157 -2.34 6.74 0.19
CA THR A 157 -3.20 5.96 -0.72
C THR A 157 -4.32 5.23 0.01
N CYS A 158 -4.06 4.64 1.18
CA CYS A 158 -5.09 3.98 1.99
C CYS A 158 -6.17 4.97 2.41
N ILE A 159 -5.78 6.19 2.80
CA ILE A 159 -6.73 7.24 3.19
C ILE A 159 -7.55 7.69 1.96
N GLY A 160 -6.90 7.87 0.82
CA GLY A 160 -7.57 8.17 -0.45
C GLY A 160 -8.54 7.07 -0.90
N ALA A 161 -8.19 5.79 -0.72
CA ALA A 161 -9.05 4.66 -1.02
C ALA A 161 -10.32 4.65 -0.17
N VAL A 162 -10.20 4.92 1.13
CA VAL A 162 -11.37 5.09 2.03
C VAL A 162 -12.24 6.23 1.55
N LEU A 163 -11.64 7.39 1.21
CA LEU A 163 -12.39 8.52 0.68
C LEU A 163 -13.16 8.13 -0.58
N LEU A 164 -12.50 7.49 -1.54
CA LEU A 164 -13.13 7.03 -2.78
C LEU A 164 -14.31 6.11 -2.46
N CYS A 165 -14.13 5.14 -1.56
CA CYS A 165 -15.21 4.27 -1.10
C CYS A 165 -16.38 5.03 -0.45
N LEU A 166 -16.12 6.13 0.25
CA LEU A 166 -17.22 6.93 0.80
C LEU A 166 -18.05 7.60 -0.32
N TYR A 167 -17.44 7.98 -1.44
CA TYR A 167 -18.16 8.57 -2.58
C TYR A 167 -18.82 7.52 -3.47
N THR A 168 -18.12 6.43 -3.77
CA THR A 168 -18.61 5.34 -4.61
C THR A 168 -19.39 4.35 -3.75
N LYS A 169 -20.67 4.11 -4.00
CA LYS A 169 -21.48 3.16 -3.21
C LYS A 169 -21.31 1.69 -3.64
N ASN A 170 -20.55 1.43 -4.70
CA ASN A 170 -20.44 0.11 -5.32
C ASN A 170 -18.97 -0.29 -5.47
N VAL A 171 -18.63 -1.52 -5.08
CA VAL A 171 -17.28 -2.11 -5.18
C VAL A 171 -16.73 -2.03 -6.60
N ALA A 172 -17.52 -2.40 -7.62
CA ALA A 172 -17.07 -2.43 -9.01
C ALA A 172 -16.64 -1.03 -9.49
N ILE A 173 -17.45 -0.01 -9.20
CA ILE A 173 -17.18 1.38 -9.57
C ILE A 173 -15.92 1.89 -8.86
N THR A 174 -15.74 1.58 -7.57
CA THR A 174 -14.53 1.95 -6.82
C THR A 174 -13.29 1.34 -7.45
N MET A 175 -13.34 0.05 -7.79
CA MET A 175 -12.22 -0.65 -8.39
C MET A 175 -11.90 -0.09 -9.78
N SER A 176 -12.91 0.15 -10.62
CA SER A 176 -12.70 0.74 -11.95
C SER A 176 -12.08 2.13 -11.87
N ILE A 177 -12.58 3.01 -10.99
CA ILE A 177 -12.04 4.36 -10.83
C ILE A 177 -10.61 4.30 -10.28
N GLY A 178 -10.35 3.47 -9.25
CA GLY A 178 -9.02 3.38 -8.69
C GLY A 178 -8.00 2.73 -9.63
N LEU A 179 -8.40 1.73 -10.42
CA LEU A 179 -7.57 1.18 -11.51
C LEU A 179 -7.23 2.26 -12.54
N LEU A 180 -8.22 3.04 -12.97
CA LEU A 180 -8.01 4.11 -13.93
C LEU A 180 -7.07 5.19 -13.37
N ILE A 181 -7.24 5.60 -12.11
CA ILE A 181 -6.34 6.55 -11.44
C ILE A 181 -4.90 6.01 -11.42
N LEU A 182 -4.71 4.75 -11.05
CA LEU A 182 -3.37 4.16 -10.99
C LEU A 182 -2.75 3.98 -12.39
N LEU A 183 -3.55 3.66 -13.40
CA LEU A 183 -3.06 3.51 -14.77
C LEU A 183 -2.66 4.87 -15.36
N VAL A 184 -3.48 5.91 -15.16
CA VAL A 184 -3.16 7.27 -15.56
C VAL A 184 -1.93 7.78 -14.81
N ASP A 185 -1.82 7.53 -13.50
CA ASP A 185 -0.65 7.94 -12.73
C ASP A 185 0.63 7.24 -13.21
N ASN A 186 0.59 5.92 -13.45
CA ASN A 186 1.72 5.18 -14.07
C ASN A 186 2.16 5.82 -15.39
N LEU A 187 1.19 6.12 -16.27
CA LEU A 187 1.45 6.67 -17.59
C LEU A 187 2.05 8.08 -17.50
N LEU A 188 1.49 8.93 -16.64
CA LEU A 188 2.02 10.27 -16.37
C LEU A 188 3.41 10.23 -15.73
N ASN A 189 3.66 9.27 -14.83
CA ASN A 189 4.98 9.09 -14.22
C ASN A 189 6.03 8.66 -15.25
N GLN A 190 5.65 7.87 -16.25
CA GLN A 190 6.55 7.43 -17.31
C GLN A 190 6.92 8.57 -18.28
N PHE A 191 5.95 9.40 -18.68
CA PHE A 191 6.17 10.45 -19.69
C PHE A 191 6.50 11.82 -19.12
N MET A 192 6.03 12.15 -17.91
CA MET A 192 6.05 13.51 -17.35
C MET A 192 6.54 13.57 -15.90
N ALA A 193 7.43 12.66 -15.50
CA ALA A 193 7.91 12.54 -14.12
C ALA A 193 8.30 13.85 -13.43
N GLY A 194 9.05 14.73 -14.11
CA GLY A 194 9.52 16.00 -13.53
C GLY A 194 8.41 17.04 -13.33
N PHE A 195 7.30 16.91 -14.05
CA PHE A 195 6.11 17.74 -13.85
C PHE A 195 5.26 17.17 -12.70
N VAL A 196 5.01 15.86 -12.74
CA VAL A 196 4.11 15.16 -11.80
C VAL A 196 4.68 15.11 -10.38
N SER A 197 6.00 15.07 -10.22
CA SER A 197 6.67 15.10 -8.91
C SER A 197 6.33 16.31 -8.04
N ASN A 198 5.89 17.40 -8.64
CA ASN A 198 5.61 18.65 -7.91
C ASN A 198 4.23 18.67 -7.26
N PHE A 199 3.30 17.80 -7.66
CA PHE A 199 1.92 17.85 -7.19
C PHE A 199 1.27 16.50 -6.90
N SER A 200 1.67 15.40 -7.55
CA SER A 200 1.06 14.09 -7.30
C SER A 200 1.71 13.41 -6.10
N PHE A 201 0.92 13.05 -5.10
CA PHE A 201 1.40 12.19 -4.00
C PHE A 201 1.64 10.74 -4.47
N LEU A 202 0.92 10.29 -5.51
CA LEU A 202 1.05 8.92 -6.04
C LEU A 202 2.42 8.70 -6.70
N PHE A 203 2.98 9.75 -7.32
CA PHE A 203 4.36 9.76 -7.80
C PHE A 203 5.36 9.26 -6.75
N TYR A 204 5.15 9.63 -5.49
CA TYR A 204 6.07 9.26 -4.41
C TYR A 204 5.94 7.80 -3.96
N ASN A 205 4.89 7.07 -4.32
CA ASN A 205 4.90 5.60 -4.20
C ASN A 205 5.94 4.96 -5.13
N TYR A 206 6.15 5.54 -6.31
CA TYR A 206 7.18 5.10 -7.26
C TYR A 206 8.56 5.61 -6.87
N ALA A 207 8.65 6.90 -6.53
CA ALA A 207 9.92 7.53 -6.19
C ALA A 207 10.52 6.92 -4.92
N PHE A 208 9.76 6.84 -3.82
CA PHE A 208 10.26 6.33 -2.54
C PHE A 208 10.56 4.84 -2.54
N SER A 209 9.96 4.07 -3.45
CA SER A 209 10.33 2.68 -3.62
C SER A 209 11.57 2.48 -4.50
N LEU A 210 12.10 3.55 -5.11
CA LEU A 210 13.21 3.51 -6.06
C LEU A 210 12.87 2.74 -7.35
N TYR A 211 11.58 2.72 -7.72
CA TYR A 211 11.06 1.99 -8.88
C TYR A 211 11.89 2.26 -10.14
N ASN A 212 12.26 1.20 -10.87
CA ASN A 212 13.18 1.22 -12.02
C ASN A 212 14.61 1.72 -11.71
N GLY A 213 15.11 1.51 -10.49
CA GLY A 213 16.49 1.86 -10.13
C GLY A 213 16.73 3.37 -10.03
N ARG A 214 15.66 4.15 -9.89
CA ARG A 214 15.74 5.61 -9.81
C ARG A 214 16.46 6.03 -8.53
N GLN A 215 17.48 6.87 -8.64
CA GLN A 215 18.13 7.44 -7.46
C GLN A 215 17.21 8.49 -6.82
N LEU A 216 17.01 8.37 -5.51
CA LEU A 216 16.29 9.36 -4.73
C LEU A 216 17.14 10.63 -4.63
N LEU A 217 16.70 11.73 -5.25
CA LEU A 217 17.34 13.02 -5.05
C LEU A 217 16.99 13.54 -3.64
N ALA A 218 17.95 14.13 -2.94
CA ALA A 218 17.74 14.66 -1.58
C ALA A 218 16.60 15.68 -1.51
N ARG A 219 16.31 16.39 -2.62
CA ARG A 219 15.20 17.35 -2.74
C ARG A 219 13.82 16.68 -2.80
N ASP A 220 13.73 15.44 -3.26
CA ASP A 220 12.45 14.74 -3.48
C ASP A 220 11.89 14.20 -2.15
N ILE A 221 12.75 13.98 -1.15
CA ILE A 221 12.37 13.51 0.19
C ILE A 221 11.44 14.51 0.90
N PRO A 222 11.83 15.78 1.15
CA PRO A 222 10.97 16.73 1.86
C PRO A 222 9.71 17.08 1.06
N LEU A 223 9.80 17.17 -0.27
CA LEU A 223 8.65 17.43 -1.14
C LEU A 223 7.62 16.29 -1.08
N GLY A 224 8.08 15.04 -1.19
CA GLY A 224 7.20 13.88 -1.13
C GLY A 224 6.55 13.67 0.22
N LEU A 225 7.29 13.92 1.31
CA LEU A 225 6.73 13.90 2.66
C LEU A 225 5.69 15.00 2.85
N GLY A 226 6.00 16.23 2.42
CA GLY A 226 5.08 17.36 2.50
C GLY A 226 3.78 17.11 1.74
N LEU A 227 3.87 16.65 0.49
CA LEU A 227 2.71 16.32 -0.34
C LEU A 227 1.91 15.16 0.25
N SER A 228 2.56 14.08 0.68
CA SER A 228 1.89 12.91 1.28
C SER A 228 1.10 13.32 2.53
N ILE A 229 1.71 14.09 3.43
CA ILE A 229 1.05 14.57 4.65
C ILE A 229 -0.11 15.52 4.32
N PHE A 230 0.10 16.44 3.38
CA PHE A 230 -0.94 17.38 2.94
C PHE A 230 -2.16 16.65 2.35
N TYR A 231 -1.95 15.74 1.40
CA TYR A 231 -3.04 14.96 0.81
C TYR A 231 -3.70 14.02 1.82
N ALA A 232 -2.93 13.40 2.72
CA ALA A 232 -3.49 12.56 3.79
C ALA A 232 -4.43 13.37 4.69
N ALA A 233 -4.01 14.56 5.12
CA ALA A 233 -4.83 15.46 5.93
C ALA A 233 -6.09 15.93 5.18
N LEU A 234 -5.94 16.31 3.90
CA LEU A 234 -7.05 16.72 3.04
C LEU A 234 -8.07 15.60 2.85
N PHE A 235 -7.63 14.40 2.48
CA PHE A 235 -8.50 13.25 2.27
C PHE A 235 -9.19 12.81 3.54
N TYR A 236 -8.48 12.81 4.67
CA TYR A 236 -9.08 12.52 5.97
C TYR A 236 -10.15 13.56 6.35
N TYR A 237 -9.88 14.85 6.14
CA TYR A 237 -10.85 15.92 6.38
C TYR A 237 -12.11 15.75 5.50
N LEU A 238 -11.94 15.48 4.21
CA LEU A 238 -13.05 15.25 3.28
C LEU A 238 -13.85 14.00 3.66
N ALA A 239 -13.19 12.91 4.07
CA ALA A 239 -13.83 11.69 4.52
C ALA A 239 -14.70 11.93 5.77
N MET A 240 -14.16 12.68 6.73
CA MET A 240 -14.87 13.09 7.94
C MET A 240 -16.09 13.97 7.64
N ARG A 241 -15.97 14.90 6.68
CA ARG A 241 -17.11 15.74 6.24
C ARG A 241 -18.17 14.90 5.53
N LYS A 242 -17.76 13.96 4.68
CA LYS A 242 -18.68 13.12 3.90
C LYS A 242 -19.47 12.17 4.80
N ILE A 243 -18.83 11.52 5.77
CA ILE A 243 -19.54 10.55 6.63
C ILE A 243 -20.57 11.22 7.55
N LYS A 244 -20.35 12.48 7.97
CA LYS A 244 -21.35 13.23 8.73
C LYS A 244 -22.63 13.46 7.92
N LYS A 245 -22.49 13.76 6.63
CA LYS A 245 -23.58 14.04 5.69
C LYS A 245 -24.26 12.79 5.13
N MET A 246 -23.80 11.58 5.46
CA MET A 246 -24.43 10.36 4.99
C MET A 246 -25.71 10.10 5.76
N GLU A 247 -26.83 10.15 5.05
CA GLU A 247 -28.08 9.57 5.48
C GLU A 247 -27.98 8.05 5.34
N PHE A 248 -28.47 7.35 6.37
CA PHE A 248 -28.39 5.91 6.52
C PHE A 248 -29.79 5.33 6.58
#